data_AF-A0A0M8WJC4-F1
#
_entry.id   AF-A0A0M8WJC4-F1
#
_cell.length_a   1.000
_cell.length_b   1.000
_cell.length_c   1.000
_cell.angle_alpha   90.00
_cell.angle_beta   90.00
_cell.angle_gamma   90.00
#
_symmetry.space_group_name_H-M   'P 1'
#
loop_
_entity.id
_entity.type
_entity.pdbx_description
1 polymer ?
#
loop_
_entity_poly.entity_id
_entity_poly.type
_entity_poly.pdbx_seq_one_letter_code
_entity_poly.pdbx_strand_id
1 'polypeptide(L)'
;MPDHTLASLTIHSCPPDRVSAVRTIMNDYGLWGEVGEASGYIHLGTEYFSPGEFVCGDTETVTELVIQAAPEASFTIYEVPAYDGVGWTFTYVPELGIFDAHCDKLGEPLLRQSVLRKVLTEPATARRRALGLPWRTAVSKMAAGLVLAPDFYSAYWNAGDDTITVDFEGRRDDKPFYVGTTDPSETLTSWGFSCVNTWIPLDAATRRQVLKAHPRWYWFPKEEFSMTVVRRSPSA
;
A
#
# COMPACT_ATOMS: atom_id res chain seq x y z
N MET A 1 -13.52 -2.57 29.71
CA MET A 1 -12.57 -2.14 28.66
C MET A 1 -12.90 -2.96 27.43
N PRO A 2 -12.90 -2.35 26.23
CA PRO A 2 -12.94 -3.15 25.01
C PRO A 2 -11.72 -4.08 24.97
N ASP A 3 -11.91 -5.29 24.45
CA ASP A 3 -10.80 -6.21 24.21
C ASP A 3 -10.03 -5.72 22.98
N HIS A 4 -8.70 -5.74 23.07
CA HIS A 4 -7.82 -5.32 21.99
C HIS A 4 -7.04 -6.50 21.43
N THR A 5 -6.70 -6.41 20.15
CA THR A 5 -5.94 -7.42 19.42
C THR A 5 -4.99 -6.77 18.42
N LEU A 6 -4.18 -7.60 17.76
CA LEU A 6 -3.41 -7.19 16.59
C LEU A 6 -4.31 -7.22 15.36
N ALA A 7 -4.14 -6.26 14.48
CA ALA A 7 -4.78 -6.27 13.16
C ALA A 7 -3.76 -5.94 12.07
N SER A 8 -4.04 -6.41 10.86
CA SER A 8 -3.26 -6.14 9.65
C SER A 8 -4.22 -5.76 8.53
N LEU A 9 -3.87 -4.70 7.80
CA LEU A 9 -4.52 -4.28 6.57
C LEU A 9 -3.50 -4.33 5.43
N THR A 10 -3.84 -4.96 4.32
CA THR A 10 -3.09 -4.92 3.07
C THR A 10 -3.94 -4.24 2.00
N ILE A 11 -3.44 -3.15 1.43
CA ILE A 11 -4.06 -2.53 0.25
C ILE A 11 -3.45 -3.17 -1.00
N HIS A 12 -4.27 -3.79 -1.85
CA HIS A 12 -3.81 -4.46 -3.08
C HIS A 12 -3.93 -3.57 -4.31
N SER A 13 -4.89 -2.65 -4.30
CA SER A 13 -5.02 -1.58 -5.28
C SER A 13 -5.74 -0.39 -4.65
N CYS A 14 -5.35 0.82 -5.04
CA CYS A 14 -5.98 2.05 -4.62
C CYS A 14 -5.80 3.10 -5.71
N PRO A 15 -6.87 3.79 -6.16
CA PRO A 15 -6.72 4.92 -7.06
C PRO A 15 -5.95 6.08 -6.39
N PRO A 16 -5.09 6.81 -7.12
CA PRO A 16 -4.33 7.93 -6.58
C PRO A 16 -5.17 8.94 -5.78
N ASP A 17 -6.32 9.35 -6.32
CA ASP A 17 -7.25 10.31 -5.72
C ASP A 17 -7.87 9.84 -4.40
N ARG A 18 -7.79 8.54 -4.09
CA ARG A 18 -8.32 7.95 -2.85
C ARG A 18 -7.27 7.73 -1.77
N VAL A 19 -5.98 7.81 -2.11
CA VAL A 19 -4.87 7.51 -1.20
C VAL A 19 -4.98 8.25 0.13
N SER A 20 -5.20 9.56 0.10
CA SER A 20 -5.26 10.35 1.34
C SER A 20 -6.43 9.96 2.23
N ALA A 21 -7.61 9.68 1.65
CA ALA A 21 -8.78 9.27 2.42
C ALA A 21 -8.58 7.91 3.09
N VAL A 22 -8.00 6.94 2.35
CA VAL A 22 -7.65 5.62 2.90
C VAL A 22 -6.59 5.75 4.00
N ARG A 23 -5.56 6.60 3.81
CA ARG A 23 -4.54 6.85 4.85
C ARG A 23 -5.11 7.47 6.12
N THR A 24 -6.09 8.37 6.01
CA THR A 24 -6.78 8.91 7.19
C THR A 24 -7.42 7.79 8.00
N ILE A 25 -8.16 6.88 7.36
CA ILE A 25 -8.77 5.72 8.04
C ILE A 25 -7.69 4.84 8.67
N MET A 26 -6.61 4.53 7.94
CA MET A 26 -5.51 3.73 8.49
C MET A 26 -4.93 4.34 9.76
N ASN A 27 -4.70 5.65 9.75
CA ASN A 27 -4.15 6.37 10.88
C ASN A 27 -5.13 6.40 12.08
N ASP A 28 -6.42 6.61 11.82
CA ASP A 28 -7.46 6.65 12.87
C ASP A 28 -7.57 5.30 13.61
N TYR A 29 -7.24 4.20 12.94
CA TYR A 29 -7.25 2.83 13.50
C TYR A 29 -5.85 2.29 13.86
N GLY A 30 -4.82 3.14 13.80
CA GLY A 30 -3.46 2.77 14.16
C GLY A 30 -2.82 1.69 13.26
N LEU A 31 -3.22 1.62 11.99
CA LEU A 31 -2.70 0.69 10.99
C LEU A 31 -1.48 1.31 10.29
N TRP A 32 -0.31 1.13 10.91
CA TRP A 32 0.95 1.75 10.49
C TRP A 32 1.79 0.80 9.64
N GLY A 33 2.52 1.35 8.68
CA GLY A 33 3.51 0.61 7.90
C GLY A 33 4.91 0.80 8.51
N GLU A 34 5.87 -0.01 8.08
CA GLU A 34 7.27 0.16 8.49
C GLU A 34 7.87 1.50 8.01
N VAL A 35 7.30 2.08 6.96
CA VAL A 35 7.81 3.27 6.26
C VAL A 35 6.94 4.49 6.59
N GLY A 36 7.08 5.03 7.80
CA GLY A 36 6.64 6.38 8.21
C GLY A 36 5.13 6.71 8.14
N GLU A 37 4.77 7.80 8.82
CA GLU A 37 3.38 8.28 8.97
C GLU A 37 2.84 9.08 7.77
N ALA A 38 3.54 9.09 6.64
CA ALA A 38 3.21 9.97 5.52
C ALA A 38 1.82 9.70 4.94
N SER A 39 0.96 10.74 4.87
CA SER A 39 -0.42 10.67 4.37
C SER A 39 -0.54 10.67 2.84
N GLY A 40 0.58 10.83 2.13
CA GLY A 40 0.62 11.08 0.69
C GLY A 40 0.81 9.87 -0.20
N TYR A 41 0.98 8.66 0.35
CA TYR A 41 1.21 7.46 -0.44
C TYR A 41 0.76 6.19 0.28
N ILE A 42 0.56 5.12 -0.49
CA ILE A 42 0.31 3.76 -0.02
C ILE A 42 1.24 2.80 -0.78
N HIS A 43 1.87 1.89 -0.04
CA HIS A 43 2.57 0.73 -0.58
C HIS A 43 1.56 -0.40 -0.80
N LEU A 44 1.35 -0.76 -2.06
CA LEU A 44 0.47 -1.86 -2.45
C LEU A 44 1.13 -3.21 -2.16
N GLY A 45 0.34 -4.13 -1.61
CA GLY A 45 0.79 -5.47 -1.25
C GLY A 45 1.63 -5.54 0.03
N THR A 46 1.75 -4.43 0.76
CA THR A 46 2.42 -4.36 2.07
C THR A 46 1.39 -4.40 3.18
N GLU A 47 1.71 -5.13 4.26
CA GLU A 47 0.91 -5.19 5.47
C GLU A 47 1.12 -3.95 6.35
N TYR A 48 0.02 -3.40 6.83
CA TYR A 48 -0.05 -2.29 7.78
C TYR A 48 -0.61 -2.81 9.10
N PHE A 49 0.18 -2.75 10.17
CA PHE A 49 -0.12 -3.42 11.43
C PHE A 49 -0.53 -2.43 12.52
N SER A 50 -1.45 -2.85 13.38
CA SER A 50 -1.73 -2.20 14.66
C SER A 50 -1.08 -2.98 15.81
N PRO A 51 -0.20 -2.35 16.62
CA PRO A 51 0.58 -3.04 17.66
C PRO A 51 -0.20 -3.32 18.95
N GLY A 52 -1.48 -3.70 18.84
CA GLY A 52 -2.27 -4.20 19.97
C GLY A 52 -3.29 -3.22 20.53
N GLU A 53 -3.54 -2.11 19.83
CA GLU A 53 -4.58 -1.13 20.20
C GLU A 53 -5.86 -1.30 19.36
N PHE A 54 -5.88 -2.23 18.41
CA PHE A 54 -7.05 -2.47 17.56
C PHE A 54 -8.18 -3.13 18.36
N VAL A 55 -9.35 -2.51 18.40
CA VAL A 55 -10.51 -3.04 19.13
C VAL A 55 -11.06 -4.26 18.38
N CYS A 56 -11.26 -5.36 19.09
CA CYS A 56 -11.83 -6.59 18.52
C CYS A 56 -13.20 -6.30 17.86
N GLY A 57 -13.37 -6.71 16.61
CA GLY A 57 -14.58 -6.49 15.82
C GLY A 57 -14.55 -5.24 14.94
N ASP A 58 -13.58 -4.34 15.09
CA ASP A 58 -13.50 -3.12 14.26
C ASP A 58 -13.11 -3.43 12.80
N THR A 59 -12.70 -4.65 12.48
CA THR A 59 -12.36 -5.05 11.10
C THR A 59 -13.53 -4.89 10.13
N GLU A 60 -14.77 -5.12 10.57
CA GLU A 60 -15.98 -4.87 9.78
C GLU A 60 -16.17 -3.37 9.53
N THR A 61 -16.09 -2.56 10.59
CA THR A 61 -16.20 -1.09 10.52
C THR A 61 -15.14 -0.50 9.59
N VAL A 62 -13.87 -0.90 9.73
CA VAL A 62 -12.79 -0.43 8.86
C VAL A 62 -13.04 -0.85 7.41
N THR A 63 -13.52 -2.07 7.18
CA THR A 63 -13.88 -2.54 5.84
C THR A 63 -14.92 -1.63 5.20
N GLU A 64 -16.00 -1.29 5.91
CA GLU A 64 -17.04 -0.39 5.41
C GLU A 64 -16.51 1.02 5.13
N LEU A 65 -15.71 1.59 6.05
CA LEU A 65 -15.12 2.92 5.89
C LEU A 65 -14.19 2.99 4.67
N VAL A 66 -13.35 1.97 4.46
CA VAL A 66 -12.45 1.92 3.30
C VAL A 66 -13.25 1.78 2.01
N ILE A 67 -14.28 0.93 1.96
CA ILE A 67 -15.17 0.81 0.78
C ILE A 67 -15.88 2.13 0.50
N GLN A 68 -16.36 2.84 1.52
CA GLN A 68 -17.03 4.12 1.36
C GLN A 68 -16.07 5.19 0.82
N ALA A 69 -14.84 5.23 1.34
CA ALA A 69 -13.83 6.21 0.92
C ALA A 69 -13.26 5.90 -0.48
N ALA A 70 -13.09 4.63 -0.81
CA ALA A 70 -12.42 4.13 -2.00
C ALA A 70 -13.10 2.86 -2.55
N PRO A 71 -14.30 2.97 -3.14
CA PRO A 71 -15.06 1.80 -3.62
C PRO A 71 -14.37 1.07 -4.78
N GLU A 72 -13.40 1.70 -5.44
CA GLU A 72 -12.60 1.10 -6.51
C GLU A 72 -11.32 0.41 -5.98
N ALA A 73 -10.99 0.58 -4.69
CA ALA A 73 -9.84 -0.07 -4.07
C ALA A 73 -10.09 -1.56 -3.84
N SER A 74 -9.01 -2.34 -3.76
CA SER A 74 -9.05 -3.73 -3.30
C SER A 74 -8.12 -3.90 -2.12
N PHE A 75 -8.56 -4.59 -1.09
CA PHE A 75 -7.80 -4.74 0.15
C PHE A 75 -8.18 -6.01 0.90
N THR A 76 -7.32 -6.42 1.82
CA THR A 76 -7.59 -7.46 2.82
C THR A 76 -7.30 -6.89 4.19
N ILE A 77 -8.22 -7.04 5.14
CA ILE A 77 -7.99 -6.73 6.54
C ILE A 77 -8.29 -7.95 7.38
N TYR A 78 -7.49 -8.19 8.41
CA TYR A 78 -7.81 -9.19 9.41
C TYR A 78 -7.40 -8.76 10.81
N GLU A 79 -8.07 -9.34 11.80
CA GLU A 79 -7.69 -9.26 13.19
C GLU A 79 -7.25 -10.63 13.70
N VAL A 80 -6.20 -10.64 14.52
CA VAL A 80 -5.70 -11.85 15.15
C VAL A 80 -6.72 -12.31 16.19
N PRO A 81 -6.99 -13.62 16.31
CA PRO A 81 -7.81 -14.15 17.40
C PRO A 81 -7.25 -13.75 18.78
N ALA A 82 -8.06 -13.09 19.61
CA ALA A 82 -7.71 -12.78 21.01
C ALA A 82 -8.32 -13.81 21.97
N TYR A 83 -7.57 -14.19 23.01
CA TYR A 83 -7.98 -15.13 24.08
C TYR A 83 -8.64 -16.43 23.58
N ASP A 84 -9.97 -16.51 23.69
CA ASP A 84 -10.86 -17.63 23.36
C ASP A 84 -11.73 -17.36 22.11
N GLY A 85 -11.58 -16.18 21.51
CA GLY A 85 -12.26 -15.77 20.30
C GLY A 85 -11.63 -16.33 19.02
N VAL A 86 -12.32 -16.11 17.91
CA VAL A 86 -11.83 -16.34 16.55
C VAL A 86 -11.68 -15.00 15.86
N GLY A 87 -10.54 -14.78 15.22
CA GLY A 87 -10.31 -13.58 14.41
C GLY A 87 -11.22 -13.57 13.19
N TRP A 88 -11.30 -12.41 12.55
CA TRP A 88 -12.03 -12.22 11.30
C TRP A 88 -11.12 -11.68 10.22
N THR A 89 -11.36 -12.12 8.98
CA THR A 89 -10.71 -11.62 7.78
C THR A 89 -11.77 -11.17 6.79
N PHE A 90 -11.54 -10.02 6.18
CA PHE A 90 -12.36 -9.44 5.12
C PHE A 90 -11.46 -9.17 3.93
N THR A 91 -11.87 -9.60 2.75
CA THR A 91 -11.22 -9.26 1.48
C THR A 91 -12.24 -8.63 0.56
N TYR A 92 -11.98 -7.41 0.13
CA TYR A 92 -12.81 -6.67 -0.80
C TYR A 92 -12.13 -6.56 -2.16
N VAL A 93 -12.87 -6.90 -3.20
CA VAL A 93 -12.52 -6.66 -4.60
C VAL A 93 -13.77 -6.09 -5.28
N PRO A 94 -13.73 -4.92 -5.93
CA PRO A 94 -14.93 -4.21 -6.38
C PRO A 94 -15.91 -5.06 -7.21
N GLU A 95 -15.38 -5.86 -8.14
CA GLU A 95 -16.18 -6.73 -9.02
C GLU A 95 -16.76 -7.97 -8.33
N LEU A 96 -16.20 -8.35 -7.17
CA LEU A 96 -16.57 -9.58 -6.46
C LEU A 96 -17.37 -9.31 -5.18
N GLY A 97 -17.29 -8.10 -4.63
CA GLY A 97 -17.82 -7.71 -3.34
C GLY A 97 -16.89 -8.11 -2.18
N ILE A 98 -17.47 -8.25 -0.99
CA ILE A 98 -16.77 -8.68 0.22
C ILE A 98 -16.76 -10.21 0.29
N PHE A 99 -15.60 -10.77 0.62
CA PHE A 99 -15.46 -12.10 1.17
C PHE A 99 -15.05 -11.98 2.63
N ASP A 100 -15.76 -12.68 3.51
CA ASP A 100 -15.51 -12.70 4.93
C ASP A 100 -15.42 -14.13 5.46
N ALA A 101 -14.59 -14.32 6.49
CA ALA A 101 -14.48 -15.59 7.21
C ALA A 101 -13.86 -15.36 8.60
N HIS A 102 -14.02 -16.35 9.48
CA HIS A 102 -13.10 -16.48 10.59
C HIS A 102 -11.69 -16.73 10.07
N CYS A 103 -10.67 -16.31 10.79
CA CYS A 103 -9.28 -16.55 10.42
C CYS A 103 -8.42 -17.04 11.59
N ASP A 104 -7.26 -17.58 11.25
CA ASP A 104 -6.20 -17.85 12.22
C ASP A 104 -5.38 -16.58 12.50
N LYS A 105 -4.29 -16.74 13.25
CA LYS A 105 -3.37 -15.64 13.62
C LYS A 105 -2.64 -15.01 12.44
N LEU A 106 -2.66 -15.63 11.26
CA LEU A 106 -2.05 -15.14 10.03
C LEU A 106 -3.09 -14.55 9.07
N GLY A 107 -4.35 -14.42 9.49
CA GLY A 107 -5.41 -13.95 8.62
C GLY A 107 -5.89 -14.99 7.60
N GLU A 108 -5.43 -16.25 7.67
CA GLU A 108 -5.86 -17.30 6.75
C GLU A 108 -7.29 -17.75 7.10
N PRO A 109 -8.22 -17.79 6.13
CA PRO A 109 -9.60 -18.18 6.37
C PRO A 109 -9.75 -19.59 6.96
N LEU A 110 -10.42 -19.67 8.11
CA LEU A 110 -10.83 -20.90 8.79
C LEU A 110 -12.27 -21.26 8.41
N LEU A 111 -12.41 -22.38 7.71
CA LEU A 111 -13.72 -22.89 7.30
C LEU A 111 -14.25 -23.86 8.34
N ARG A 112 -15.41 -23.53 8.93
CA ARG A 112 -16.12 -24.44 9.84
C ARG A 112 -16.49 -25.74 9.10
N GLN A 113 -16.40 -26.87 9.78
CA GLN A 113 -16.72 -28.18 9.20
C GLN A 113 -18.15 -28.24 8.60
N SER A 114 -19.10 -27.55 9.23
CA SER A 114 -20.48 -27.43 8.72
C SER A 114 -20.55 -26.71 7.36
N VAL A 115 -19.78 -25.64 7.19
CA VAL A 115 -19.66 -24.90 5.92
C VAL A 115 -19.04 -25.81 4.87
N LEU A 116 -17.96 -26.52 5.18
CA LEU A 116 -17.33 -27.46 4.25
C LEU A 116 -18.32 -28.55 3.78
N ARG A 117 -19.08 -29.16 4.70
CA ARG A 117 -20.08 -30.18 4.34
C ARG A 117 -21.14 -29.63 3.38
N LYS A 118 -21.64 -28.42 3.63
CA LYS A 118 -22.61 -27.76 2.74
C LYS A 118 -21.99 -27.48 1.37
N VAL A 119 -20.78 -26.94 1.36
CA VAL A 119 -20.05 -26.53 0.14
C VAL A 119 -19.69 -27.73 -0.76
N LEU A 120 -19.53 -28.93 -0.21
CA LEU A 120 -19.25 -30.15 -0.98
C LEU A 120 -20.44 -30.60 -1.85
N THR A 121 -21.67 -30.24 -1.48
CA THR A 121 -22.87 -30.56 -2.26
C THR A 121 -23.24 -29.48 -3.27
N GLU A 122 -22.61 -28.30 -3.19
CA GLU A 122 -22.86 -27.18 -4.07
C GLU A 122 -22.17 -27.33 -5.45
N PRO A 123 -22.70 -26.67 -6.50
CA PRO A 123 -22.03 -26.55 -7.79
C PRO A 123 -20.61 -25.98 -7.66
N ALA A 124 -19.72 -26.34 -8.60
CA ALA A 124 -18.30 -25.97 -8.53
C ALA A 124 -18.08 -24.45 -8.40
N THR A 125 -18.89 -23.62 -9.07
CA THR A 125 -18.80 -22.16 -9.00
C THR A 125 -19.16 -21.63 -7.61
N ALA A 126 -20.29 -22.05 -7.05
CA ALA A 126 -20.73 -21.70 -5.70
C ALA A 126 -19.71 -22.17 -4.64
N ARG A 127 -19.17 -23.38 -4.81
CA ARG A 127 -18.10 -23.92 -3.96
C ARG A 127 -16.87 -23.04 -3.97
N ARG A 128 -16.36 -22.68 -5.16
CA ARG A 128 -15.18 -21.81 -5.27
C ARG A 128 -15.42 -20.46 -4.61
N ARG A 129 -16.62 -19.88 -4.78
CA ARG A 129 -17.00 -18.61 -4.15
C ARG A 129 -17.01 -18.71 -2.62
N ALA A 130 -17.64 -19.75 -2.07
CA ALA A 130 -17.68 -19.98 -0.62
C ALA A 130 -16.28 -20.22 0.00
N LEU A 131 -15.32 -20.69 -0.78
CA LEU A 131 -13.92 -20.89 -0.37
C LEU A 131 -13.04 -19.63 -0.57
N GLY A 132 -13.61 -18.49 -0.98
CA GLY A 132 -12.86 -17.27 -1.21
C GLY A 132 -11.90 -17.32 -2.41
N LEU A 133 -11.93 -18.39 -3.23
CA LEU A 133 -10.95 -18.60 -4.30
C LEU A 133 -10.94 -17.49 -5.37
N PRO A 134 -12.09 -16.92 -5.80
CA PRO A 134 -12.09 -15.79 -6.72
C PRO A 134 -11.31 -14.57 -6.19
N TRP A 135 -11.50 -14.21 -4.92
CA TRP A 135 -10.82 -13.09 -4.28
C TRP A 135 -9.32 -13.33 -4.19
N ARG A 136 -8.90 -14.50 -3.68
CA ARG A 136 -7.47 -14.87 -3.62
C ARG A 136 -6.80 -14.83 -5.00
N THR A 137 -7.51 -15.31 -6.02
CA THR A 137 -7.02 -15.29 -7.41
C THR A 137 -6.94 -13.88 -7.98
N ALA A 138 -7.88 -12.99 -7.62
CA ALA A 138 -7.88 -11.60 -8.06
C ALA A 138 -6.73 -10.83 -7.41
N VAL A 139 -6.62 -10.91 -6.08
CA VAL A 139 -5.56 -10.27 -5.29
C VAL A 139 -4.18 -10.74 -5.73
N SER A 140 -3.97 -12.04 -5.96
CA SER A 140 -2.65 -12.57 -6.37
C SER A 140 -2.16 -12.07 -7.74
N LYS A 141 -3.05 -11.46 -8.54
CA LYS A 141 -2.72 -10.87 -9.84
C LYS A 141 -2.46 -9.37 -9.76
N MET A 142 -2.78 -8.73 -8.64
CA MET A 142 -2.56 -7.31 -8.45
C MET A 142 -1.07 -7.04 -8.25
N ALA A 143 -0.59 -5.94 -8.83
CA ALA A 143 0.81 -5.57 -8.73
C ALA A 143 1.08 -4.95 -7.36
N ALA A 144 2.18 -5.37 -6.72
CA ALA A 144 2.77 -4.61 -5.63
C ALA A 144 3.41 -3.32 -6.17
N GLY A 145 3.59 -2.32 -5.32
CA GLY A 145 4.23 -1.07 -5.72
C GLY A 145 3.89 0.10 -4.81
N LEU A 146 4.07 1.30 -5.33
CA LEU A 146 3.77 2.55 -4.63
C LEU A 146 2.69 3.31 -5.40
N VAL A 147 1.64 3.75 -4.72
CA VAL A 147 0.65 4.68 -5.26
C VAL A 147 0.77 5.99 -4.49
N LEU A 148 0.91 7.08 -5.23
CA LEU A 148 1.00 8.43 -4.70
C LEU A 148 -0.36 9.11 -4.78
N ALA A 149 -0.71 9.89 -3.77
CA ALA A 149 -1.81 10.83 -3.84
C ALA A 149 -1.52 11.94 -4.87
N PRO A 150 -2.54 12.66 -5.37
CA PRO A 150 -2.32 13.87 -6.15
C PRO A 150 -1.39 14.83 -5.42
N ASP A 151 -0.55 15.54 -6.18
CA ASP A 151 0.48 16.48 -5.69
C ASP A 151 1.69 15.86 -4.97
N PHE A 152 1.77 14.53 -4.91
CA PHE A 152 2.95 13.80 -4.48
C PHE A 152 3.67 13.18 -5.68
N TYR A 153 5.00 13.14 -5.61
CA TYR A 153 5.88 12.71 -6.69
C TYR A 153 7.00 11.82 -6.16
N SER A 154 7.51 10.92 -6.99
CA SER A 154 8.73 10.18 -6.68
C SER A 154 9.92 11.03 -7.08
N ALA A 155 10.84 11.26 -6.14
CA ALA A 155 12.15 11.81 -6.44
C ALA A 155 13.20 10.70 -6.34
N TYR A 156 14.12 10.70 -7.29
CA TYR A 156 15.20 9.74 -7.39
C TYR A 156 16.51 10.48 -7.30
N TRP A 157 17.43 9.94 -6.51
CA TRP A 157 18.77 10.45 -6.37
C TRP A 157 19.76 9.35 -6.75
N ASN A 158 20.70 9.74 -7.60
CA ASN A 158 21.84 8.94 -7.96
C ASN A 158 23.09 9.51 -7.29
N ALA A 159 23.61 8.81 -6.28
CA ALA A 159 24.75 9.30 -5.51
C ALA A 159 26.09 9.19 -6.27
N GLY A 160 26.15 8.45 -7.39
CA GLY A 160 27.41 8.31 -8.13
C GLY A 160 27.71 9.46 -9.10
N ASP A 161 26.68 10.14 -9.58
CA ASP A 161 26.79 11.31 -10.47
C ASP A 161 26.13 12.58 -9.90
N ASP A 162 25.71 12.55 -8.63
CA ASP A 162 25.03 13.63 -7.93
C ASP A 162 23.85 14.23 -8.73
N THR A 163 23.04 13.36 -9.34
CA THR A 163 21.83 13.79 -10.06
C THR A 163 20.55 13.47 -9.30
N ILE A 164 19.60 14.41 -9.32
CA ILE A 164 18.24 14.20 -8.80
C ILE A 164 17.26 14.43 -9.93
N THR A 165 16.25 13.56 -9.97
CA THR A 165 15.10 13.74 -10.86
C THR A 165 13.81 13.52 -10.09
N VAL A 166 12.79 14.32 -10.40
CA VAL A 166 11.44 14.17 -9.85
C VAL A 166 10.53 13.69 -10.97
N ASP A 167 9.87 12.54 -10.78
CA ASP A 167 8.85 12.05 -11.70
C ASP A 167 7.55 12.83 -11.49
N PHE A 168 7.45 13.94 -12.22
CA PHE A 168 6.28 14.80 -12.29
C PHE A 168 5.87 14.97 -13.75
N GLU A 169 4.57 14.88 -14.05
CA GLU A 169 4.04 14.99 -15.41
C GLU A 169 4.51 16.24 -16.16
N GLY A 170 4.61 17.38 -15.47
CA GLY A 170 5.09 18.63 -16.06
C GLY A 170 6.58 18.64 -16.45
N ARG A 171 7.34 17.59 -16.11
CA ARG A 171 8.78 17.44 -16.37
C ARG A 171 9.16 16.03 -16.86
N ARG A 172 8.22 15.20 -17.32
CA ARG A 172 8.50 13.84 -17.79
C ARG A 172 9.55 13.75 -18.92
N ASP A 173 9.68 14.83 -19.70
CA ASP A 173 10.64 14.97 -20.78
C ASP A 173 11.89 15.81 -20.42
N ASP A 174 11.96 16.38 -19.22
CA ASP A 174 13.12 17.16 -18.78
C ASP A 174 14.29 16.22 -18.46
N LYS A 175 15.50 16.68 -18.82
CA LYS A 175 16.74 15.98 -18.47
C LYS A 175 16.91 15.95 -16.94
N PRO A 176 17.53 14.88 -16.39
CA PRO A 176 17.99 14.88 -15.00
C PRO A 176 18.77 16.17 -14.69
N PHE A 177 18.47 16.81 -13.58
CA PHE A 177 19.19 18.02 -13.17
C PHE A 177 20.37 17.60 -12.30
N TYR A 178 21.55 18.08 -12.67
CA TYR A 178 22.75 17.95 -11.84
C TYR A 178 22.58 18.82 -10.59
N VAL A 179 22.81 18.23 -9.44
CA VAL A 179 22.49 18.83 -8.13
C VAL A 179 23.69 19.60 -7.63
N GLY A 180 24.91 19.07 -7.83
CA GLY A 180 26.15 19.71 -7.39
C GLY A 180 26.24 19.96 -5.88
N THR A 181 25.31 19.42 -5.08
CA THR A 181 25.28 19.53 -3.61
C THR A 181 25.44 18.14 -2.99
N THR A 182 25.95 18.11 -1.75
CA THR A 182 26.06 16.89 -0.95
C THR A 182 24.76 16.49 -0.25
N ASP A 183 23.75 17.37 -0.21
CA ASP A 183 22.43 17.05 0.34
C ASP A 183 21.33 17.17 -0.74
N PRO A 184 20.75 16.04 -1.18
CA PRO A 184 19.70 16.04 -2.19
C PRO A 184 18.40 16.72 -1.71
N SER A 185 18.16 16.78 -0.41
CA SER A 185 16.94 17.35 0.17
C SER A 185 16.91 18.88 0.11
N GLU A 186 18.08 19.52 0.27
CA GLU A 186 18.22 20.98 0.09
C GLU A 186 17.90 21.39 -1.35
N THR A 187 18.37 20.61 -2.32
CA THR A 187 18.11 20.89 -3.74
C THR A 187 16.64 20.75 -4.08
N LEU A 188 15.97 19.70 -3.60
CA LEU A 188 14.51 19.56 -3.75
C LEU A 188 13.77 20.74 -3.12
N THR A 189 14.21 21.21 -1.95
CA THR A 189 13.66 22.41 -1.29
C THR A 189 13.82 23.65 -2.17
N SER A 190 14.99 23.85 -2.78
CA SER A 190 15.23 24.95 -3.72
C SER A 190 14.33 24.90 -4.96
N TRP A 191 13.86 23.71 -5.35
CA TRP A 191 12.91 23.50 -6.45
C TRP A 191 11.45 23.60 -6.00
N GLY A 192 11.20 23.92 -4.74
CA GLY A 192 9.86 24.04 -4.17
C GLY A 192 9.22 22.69 -3.85
N PHE A 193 10.02 21.68 -3.50
CA PHE A 193 9.55 20.39 -3.02
C PHE A 193 9.96 20.17 -1.57
N SER A 194 9.15 19.42 -0.82
CA SER A 194 9.50 18.93 0.51
C SER A 194 9.52 17.42 0.52
N CYS A 195 10.59 16.81 1.02
CA CYS A 195 10.67 15.37 1.24
C CYS A 195 9.65 14.95 2.30
N VAL A 196 8.87 13.92 1.99
CA VAL A 196 7.80 13.40 2.84
C VAL A 196 8.27 12.19 3.64
N ASN A 197 9.29 11.50 3.14
CA ASN A 197 9.97 10.41 3.85
C ASN A 197 11.49 10.50 3.63
N THR A 198 12.23 9.65 4.32
CA THR A 198 13.67 9.54 4.11
C THR A 198 13.98 8.94 2.74
N TRP A 199 15.22 9.13 2.29
CA TRP A 199 15.73 8.45 1.10
C TRP A 199 15.88 6.95 1.36
N ILE A 200 15.30 6.13 0.50
CA ILE A 200 15.30 4.67 0.60
C ILE A 200 16.14 4.12 -0.56
N PRO A 201 17.17 3.30 -0.30
CA PRO A 201 17.93 2.64 -1.36
C PRO A 201 17.02 1.76 -2.23
N LEU A 202 17.18 1.85 -3.54
CA LEU A 202 16.45 1.03 -4.49
C LEU A 202 17.12 -0.34 -4.67
N ASP A 203 16.33 -1.40 -4.55
CA ASP A 203 16.77 -2.73 -4.95
C ASP A 203 16.99 -2.84 -6.47
N ALA A 204 17.68 -3.90 -6.90
CA ALA A 204 18.03 -4.10 -8.30
C ALA A 204 16.81 -4.25 -9.24
N ALA A 205 15.69 -4.79 -8.76
CA ALA A 205 14.47 -4.97 -9.56
C ALA A 205 13.75 -3.63 -9.75
N THR A 206 13.53 -2.89 -8.65
CA THR A 206 12.91 -1.56 -8.66
C THR A 206 13.74 -0.59 -9.50
N ARG A 207 15.07 -0.62 -9.36
CA ARG A 207 15.99 0.16 -10.20
C ARG A 207 15.82 -0.14 -11.69
N ARG A 208 15.73 -1.41 -12.08
CA ARG A 208 15.50 -1.79 -13.50
C ARG A 208 14.16 -1.28 -14.02
N GLN A 209 13.12 -1.28 -13.19
CA GLN A 209 11.81 -0.75 -13.55
C GLN A 209 11.86 0.76 -13.81
N VAL A 210 12.51 1.52 -12.91
CA VAL A 210 12.70 2.97 -13.07
C VAL A 210 13.48 3.29 -14.36
N LEU A 211 14.61 2.63 -14.58
CA LEU A 211 15.40 2.81 -15.81
C LEU A 211 14.63 2.48 -17.09
N LYS A 212 13.75 1.47 -17.03
CA LYS A 212 12.88 1.10 -18.15
C LYS A 212 11.77 2.12 -18.39
N ALA A 213 11.20 2.68 -17.31
CA ALA A 213 10.17 3.71 -17.39
C ALA A 213 10.73 5.05 -17.90
N HIS A 214 12.01 5.32 -17.61
CA HIS A 214 12.68 6.57 -17.96
C HIS A 214 13.97 6.33 -18.78
N PRO A 215 13.87 5.83 -20.02
CA PRO A 215 15.05 5.45 -20.83
C PRO A 215 15.96 6.63 -21.21
N ARG A 216 15.50 7.87 -21.01
CA ARG A 216 16.27 9.11 -21.24
C ARG A 216 17.07 9.56 -20.02
N TRP A 217 16.85 8.94 -18.88
CA TRP A 217 17.63 9.19 -17.68
C TRP A 217 18.97 8.45 -17.83
N TYR A 218 20.01 9.20 -18.19
CA TYR A 218 21.37 8.65 -18.33
C TYR A 218 21.97 8.42 -16.95
N TRP A 219 21.85 7.20 -16.44
CA TRP A 219 22.30 6.82 -15.11
C TRP A 219 23.42 5.78 -15.22
N PHE A 220 24.49 5.87 -14.43
CA PHE A 220 25.56 4.88 -14.57
C PHE A 220 25.19 3.54 -13.89
N PRO A 221 25.60 2.39 -14.47
CA PRO A 221 25.16 1.07 -14.01
C PRO A 221 25.61 0.65 -12.61
N LYS A 222 26.59 1.33 -11.99
CA LYS A 222 27.22 0.91 -10.74
C LYS A 222 26.83 1.73 -9.50
N GLU A 223 25.88 2.64 -9.61
CA GLU A 223 25.70 3.67 -8.59
C GLU A 223 24.60 3.33 -7.59
N GLU A 224 24.69 3.96 -6.42
CA GLU A 224 23.73 3.87 -5.32
C GLU A 224 22.52 4.75 -5.65
N PHE A 225 21.39 4.11 -5.94
CA PHE A 225 20.13 4.79 -6.21
C PHE A 225 19.28 4.82 -4.97
N SER A 226 18.75 5.99 -4.66
CA SER A 226 17.74 6.14 -3.61
C SER A 226 16.49 6.81 -4.17
N MET A 227 15.37 6.53 -3.54
CA MET A 227 14.09 7.16 -3.84
C MET A 227 13.50 7.78 -2.57
N THR A 228 12.85 8.92 -2.72
CA THR A 228 11.98 9.53 -1.72
C THR A 228 10.67 9.95 -2.37
N VAL A 229 9.63 10.16 -1.56
CA VAL A 229 8.39 10.80 -1.98
C VAL A 229 8.49 12.26 -1.61
N VAL A 230 8.18 13.14 -2.56
CA VAL A 230 8.16 14.58 -2.37
C VAL A 230 6.77 15.13 -2.59
N ARG A 231 6.48 16.26 -1.94
CA ARG A 231 5.29 17.06 -2.19
C ARG A 231 5.71 18.42 -2.71
N ARG A 232 5.00 18.95 -3.70
CA ARG A 232 5.24 20.33 -4.16
C ARG A 232 4.71 21.31 -3.11
N SER A 233 5.56 22.21 -2.66
CA SER A 233 5.15 23.31 -1.78
C SER A 233 4.21 24.24 -2.55
N PRO A 234 3.09 24.69 -1.94
CA PRO A 234 2.24 25.70 -2.55
C PRO A 234 3.10 26.94 -2.84
N SER A 235 2.99 27.46 -4.06
CA SER A 235 3.69 28.69 -4.45
C SER A 235 3.21 29.81 -3.53
N ALA A 236 4.15 30.40 -2.77
CA ALA A 236 3.88 31.57 -1.93
C ALA A 236 3.47 32.78 -2.77
#